data_AF-A0A964BU75-F1
#
_entry.id   AF-A0A964BU75-F1
#
_cell.length_a   1.000
_cell.length_b   1.000
_cell.length_c   1.000
_cell.angle_alpha   90.00
_cell.angle_beta   90.00
_cell.angle_gamma   90.00
#
_symmetry.space_group_name_H-M   'P 1'
#
loop_
_entity.id
_entity.type
_entity.pdbx_description
1 polymer ?
#
loop_
_entity_poly.entity_id
_entity_poly.type
_entity_poly.pdbx_seq_one_letter_code
_entity_poly.pdbx_strand_id
1 'polypeptide(L)'
;MNEETAFIQENGINIDNPGSVIYVNQNATGDNSGASWENAYTDLQSALNSANELQEIWVAAGTYLPTTDGDREISFVIPDRVEVYGGFVGGETERGERDWQANSTVLSGNIGNPNDIADNSVHVVDISDTSSFFTVLDGFFVVEGYASRFERDDGSSAGDISGGGIYSFDDGEANLNNLIIANNFSENSGGGIAVFNDSELNINNVAFINNNADRGGAIYTSGTLGNITNSLFTGNRSESGGAIFILGGLRSVDYNLVNNTFYNNQADSGGVLYQDDFGSSGFPIDISNSIVYQNPTADGNVFFFEEEGNLTINNSIIQGGFDGSGENIIDTDPLFIDPSNLNFGLQSDSPGIDVGNNSAIQNIPNLDNTDFGGNTRIFNDTVDLGAYEFVLTQEDINNNPDTPPENDGDTLEGEPVYRFFIPNTGVHFYTANEVEKDNILATQPDYVLEGTPYNSAPADDSLTGVAPIYRFLNTNTGVHLYTISEAERESIETNLPNYQLEGIAYYGYTEQIENTTPVFRFYNPVIDAHFYTSSTVERDSVIANLPDYQLESNGGVAFYVEPIFNSATPISPPSNPETPVESEPAFNLGDILRELSF
;
A
#
# COMPACT_ATOMS: atom_id res chain seq x y z
N MET A 1 9.54 18.04 -27.74
CA MET A 1 10.15 16.71 -27.62
C MET A 1 11.47 16.93 -26.92
N ASN A 2 11.61 16.41 -25.72
CA ASN A 2 12.89 15.90 -25.22
C ASN A 2 13.43 14.84 -26.19
N GLU A 3 14.70 14.49 -26.04
CA GLU A 3 15.34 13.49 -26.92
C GLU A 3 14.68 12.10 -26.75
N GLU A 4 14.11 11.82 -25.58
CA GLU A 4 13.36 10.60 -25.27
C GLU A 4 12.04 10.47 -26.05
N THR A 5 11.22 11.54 -26.19
CA THR A 5 10.03 11.48 -27.06
C THR A 5 10.43 11.17 -28.52
N ALA A 6 11.60 11.64 -28.95
CA ALA A 6 12.14 11.29 -30.26
C ALA A 6 12.63 9.82 -30.29
N PHE A 7 13.33 9.35 -29.26
CA PHE A 7 13.79 7.96 -29.11
C PHE A 7 12.63 6.94 -29.13
N ILE A 8 11.57 7.20 -28.36
CA ILE A 8 10.32 6.40 -28.35
C ILE A 8 9.72 6.34 -29.77
N GLN A 9 9.63 7.50 -30.44
CA GLN A 9 8.99 7.62 -31.74
C GLN A 9 9.85 7.08 -32.91
N GLU A 10 11.18 7.13 -32.82
CA GLU A 10 12.10 6.63 -33.84
C GLU A 10 12.27 5.10 -33.74
N ASN A 11 12.35 4.55 -32.53
CA ASN A 11 12.46 3.10 -32.30
C ASN A 11 11.10 2.39 -32.29
N GLY A 12 9.98 3.13 -32.15
CA GLY A 12 8.63 2.56 -32.11
C GLY A 12 8.32 1.82 -30.80
N ILE A 13 8.91 2.29 -29.71
CA ILE A 13 8.79 1.69 -28.38
C ILE A 13 7.35 1.84 -27.88
N ASN A 14 6.75 0.75 -27.41
CA ASN A 14 5.52 0.82 -26.65
C ASN A 14 5.86 0.81 -25.17
N ILE A 15 5.60 1.91 -24.48
CA ILE A 15 5.84 2.01 -23.03
C ILE A 15 4.94 1.05 -22.22
N ASP A 16 3.80 0.65 -22.80
CA ASP A 16 2.89 -0.35 -22.23
C ASP A 16 3.24 -1.81 -22.61
N ASN A 17 4.38 -2.04 -23.30
CA ASN A 17 4.87 -3.38 -23.65
C ASN A 17 6.41 -3.34 -23.76
N PRO A 18 7.15 -3.54 -22.66
CA PRO A 18 8.60 -3.62 -22.68
C PRO A 18 9.12 -4.86 -23.45
N GLY A 19 10.44 -5.01 -23.47
CA GLY A 19 11.16 -6.16 -24.00
C GLY A 19 10.92 -7.43 -23.17
N SER A 20 11.63 -8.51 -23.51
CA SER A 20 11.45 -9.80 -22.82
C SER A 20 11.87 -9.74 -21.36
N VAL A 21 10.96 -10.14 -20.46
CA VAL A 21 11.21 -10.31 -19.02
C VAL A 21 12.38 -11.25 -18.74
N ILE A 22 13.24 -10.87 -17.80
CA ILE A 22 14.27 -11.70 -17.17
C ILE A 22 13.80 -12.05 -15.75
N TYR A 23 13.81 -13.35 -15.41
CA TYR A 23 13.33 -13.85 -14.12
C TYR A 23 14.49 -14.14 -13.16
N VAL A 24 14.36 -13.75 -11.89
CA VAL A 24 15.36 -13.95 -10.83
C VAL A 24 14.71 -14.60 -9.60
N ASN A 25 15.22 -15.75 -9.18
CA ASN A 25 14.77 -16.46 -7.98
C ASN A 25 15.91 -17.32 -7.45
N GLN A 26 16.43 -16.97 -6.26
CA GLN A 26 17.49 -17.71 -5.56
C GLN A 26 17.21 -19.21 -5.33
N ASN A 27 15.93 -19.62 -5.35
CA ASN A 27 15.50 -21.01 -5.16
C ASN A 27 15.28 -21.78 -6.48
N ALA A 28 15.51 -21.17 -7.64
CA ALA A 28 15.33 -21.83 -8.94
C ALA A 28 16.30 -23.00 -9.16
N THR A 29 15.82 -24.06 -9.84
CA THR A 29 16.59 -25.31 -10.04
C THR A 29 16.80 -25.71 -11.49
N GLY A 30 16.36 -24.89 -12.46
CA GLY A 30 16.53 -25.13 -13.89
C GLY A 30 17.88 -24.63 -14.44
N ASP A 31 17.90 -24.25 -15.72
CA ASP A 31 19.14 -23.97 -16.47
C ASP A 31 19.85 -22.64 -16.11
N ASN A 32 19.38 -21.88 -15.10
CA ASN A 32 19.94 -20.59 -14.65
C ASN A 32 20.23 -19.62 -15.82
N SER A 33 19.17 -19.32 -16.58
CA SER A 33 19.23 -18.55 -17.84
C SER A 33 18.28 -17.35 -17.88
N GLY A 34 17.53 -17.09 -16.81
CA GLY A 34 16.62 -15.95 -16.69
C GLY A 34 15.35 -16.05 -17.55
N ALA A 35 15.13 -17.13 -18.31
CA ALA A 35 14.11 -17.19 -19.37
C ALA A 35 12.68 -17.56 -18.91
N SER A 36 12.50 -17.91 -17.62
CA SER A 36 11.24 -18.29 -16.97
C SER A 36 11.49 -18.52 -15.48
N TRP A 37 10.47 -18.53 -14.62
CA TRP A 37 10.65 -18.85 -13.19
C TRP A 37 11.38 -20.17 -12.90
N GLU A 38 11.09 -21.26 -13.62
CA GLU A 38 11.79 -22.55 -13.47
C GLU A 38 13.30 -22.43 -13.77
N ASN A 39 13.66 -21.57 -14.73
CA ASN A 39 15.01 -21.39 -15.25
C ASN A 39 15.60 -20.02 -14.89
N ALA A 40 15.07 -19.39 -13.84
CA ALA A 40 15.44 -18.05 -13.40
C ALA A 40 16.92 -17.98 -13.01
N TYR A 41 17.50 -16.78 -13.02
CA TYR A 41 18.80 -16.58 -12.41
C TYR A 41 18.70 -16.75 -10.88
N THR A 42 19.61 -17.53 -10.30
CA THR A 42 19.72 -17.72 -8.84
C THR A 42 20.49 -16.59 -8.14
N ASP A 43 20.96 -15.61 -8.91
CA ASP A 43 21.71 -14.42 -8.50
C ASP A 43 21.20 -13.22 -9.30
N LEU A 44 20.96 -12.09 -8.63
CA LEU A 44 20.47 -10.86 -9.24
C LEU A 44 21.58 -10.15 -10.05
N GLN A 45 22.84 -10.21 -9.62
CA GLN A 45 23.93 -9.53 -10.33
C GLN A 45 24.17 -10.16 -11.71
N SER A 46 24.04 -11.48 -11.82
CA SER A 46 24.02 -12.21 -13.10
C SER A 46 22.88 -11.77 -14.03
N ALA A 47 21.71 -11.41 -13.48
CA ALA A 47 20.58 -10.94 -14.26
C ALA A 47 20.79 -9.50 -14.76
N LEU A 48 21.19 -8.58 -13.88
CA LEU A 48 21.56 -7.19 -14.22
C LEU A 48 22.63 -7.16 -15.32
N ASN A 49 23.69 -7.96 -15.16
CA ASN A 49 24.78 -8.10 -16.15
C ASN A 49 24.36 -8.74 -17.49
N SER A 50 23.13 -9.25 -17.61
CA SER A 50 22.59 -9.90 -18.82
C SER A 50 21.51 -9.09 -19.54
N ALA A 51 20.96 -8.07 -18.89
CA ALA A 51 19.89 -7.25 -19.41
C ALA A 51 20.36 -6.32 -20.53
N ASN A 52 19.42 -5.94 -21.39
CA ASN A 52 19.59 -4.96 -22.45
C ASN A 52 18.52 -3.87 -22.25
N GLU A 53 18.75 -2.69 -22.81
CA GLU A 53 17.79 -1.57 -22.77
C GLU A 53 16.35 -2.03 -23.06
N LEU A 54 15.40 -1.47 -22.31
CA LEU A 54 13.95 -1.70 -22.40
C LEU A 54 13.49 -3.10 -21.96
N GLN A 55 14.32 -3.90 -21.28
CA GLN A 55 13.88 -5.15 -20.65
C GLN A 55 13.41 -4.94 -19.21
N GLU A 56 12.54 -5.85 -18.74
CA GLU A 56 12.20 -5.98 -17.33
C GLU A 56 13.04 -7.07 -16.65
N ILE A 57 13.32 -6.89 -15.35
CA ILE A 57 13.82 -7.93 -14.44
C ILE A 57 12.80 -8.13 -13.32
N TRP A 58 12.21 -9.31 -13.20
CA TRP A 58 11.28 -9.68 -12.12
C TRP A 58 12.01 -10.51 -11.07
N VAL A 59 12.00 -10.06 -9.81
CA VAL A 59 12.79 -10.62 -8.72
C VAL A 59 11.89 -11.16 -7.61
N ALA A 60 11.98 -12.48 -7.40
CA ALA A 60 11.23 -13.17 -6.36
C ALA A 60 11.73 -12.82 -4.94
N ALA A 61 10.85 -12.96 -3.95
CA ALA A 61 11.11 -12.67 -2.54
C ALA A 61 12.37 -13.37 -2.01
N GLY A 62 13.09 -12.66 -1.15
CA GLY A 62 14.38 -13.12 -0.64
C GLY A 62 15.41 -12.01 -0.47
N THR A 63 16.55 -12.37 0.13
CA THR A 63 17.69 -11.48 0.33
C THR A 63 18.75 -11.73 -0.74
N TYR A 64 19.13 -10.69 -1.46
CA TYR A 64 20.16 -10.69 -2.48
C TYR A 64 21.32 -9.79 -2.03
N LEU A 65 22.55 -10.25 -2.27
CA LEU A 65 23.79 -9.57 -1.91
C LEU A 65 24.56 -9.18 -3.18
N PRO A 66 25.16 -7.99 -3.29
CA PRO A 66 25.93 -7.57 -4.46
C PRO A 66 27.11 -8.51 -4.80
N THR A 67 27.72 -9.12 -3.78
CA THR A 67 28.76 -10.15 -3.93
C THR A 67 28.70 -11.16 -2.78
N THR A 68 29.47 -12.24 -2.91
CA THR A 68 29.68 -13.28 -1.89
C THR A 68 31.16 -13.46 -1.50
N ASP A 69 32.07 -12.62 -1.99
CA ASP A 69 33.50 -12.66 -1.68
C ASP A 69 33.99 -11.57 -0.73
N GLY A 70 33.12 -10.62 -0.37
CA GLY A 70 33.40 -9.53 0.57
C GLY A 70 34.04 -8.29 -0.06
N ASP A 71 34.06 -8.16 -1.39
CA ASP A 71 34.49 -6.92 -2.05
C ASP A 71 33.43 -5.81 -1.88
N ARG A 72 33.72 -4.87 -0.96
CA ARG A 72 32.85 -3.73 -0.64
C ARG A 72 32.64 -2.77 -1.80
N GLU A 73 33.47 -2.79 -2.85
CA GLU A 73 33.31 -1.92 -4.03
C GLU A 73 32.27 -2.47 -5.02
N ILE A 74 31.66 -3.63 -4.75
CA ILE A 74 30.59 -4.22 -5.57
C ILE A 74 29.21 -3.80 -5.02
N SER A 75 28.38 -3.28 -5.92
CA SER A 75 27.02 -2.76 -5.70
C SER A 75 26.08 -3.31 -6.78
N PHE A 76 24.77 -3.34 -6.55
CA PHE A 76 23.80 -3.66 -7.59
C PHE A 76 23.68 -2.51 -8.60
N VAL A 77 24.46 -2.58 -9.69
CA VAL A 77 24.39 -1.61 -10.79
C VAL A 77 23.11 -1.83 -11.60
N ILE A 78 22.22 -0.84 -11.63
CA ILE A 78 20.98 -0.85 -12.44
C ILE A 78 21.30 -0.37 -13.86
N PRO A 79 21.07 -1.16 -14.92
CA PRO A 79 21.40 -0.72 -16.28
C PRO A 79 20.45 0.37 -16.81
N ASP A 80 20.98 1.29 -17.62
CA ASP A 80 20.21 2.34 -18.30
C ASP A 80 19.02 1.75 -19.09
N ARG A 81 17.83 2.33 -18.88
CA ARG A 81 16.54 1.92 -19.48
C ARG A 81 16.09 0.51 -19.15
N VAL A 82 16.54 -0.09 -18.04
CA VAL A 82 16.02 -1.37 -17.54
C VAL A 82 15.07 -1.14 -16.36
N GLU A 83 13.94 -1.85 -16.36
CA GLU A 83 12.95 -1.79 -15.30
C GLU A 83 13.13 -3.00 -14.36
N VAL A 84 13.42 -2.76 -13.08
CA VAL A 84 13.71 -3.81 -12.09
C VAL A 84 12.61 -3.82 -11.03
N TYR A 85 11.91 -4.96 -10.89
CA TYR A 85 10.72 -5.12 -10.07
C TYR A 85 10.88 -6.24 -9.03
N GLY A 86 10.63 -5.92 -7.76
CA GLY A 86 10.49 -6.86 -6.64
C GLY A 86 9.02 -7.14 -6.30
N GLY A 87 8.79 -8.02 -5.32
CA GLY A 87 7.44 -8.39 -4.87
C GLY A 87 6.82 -9.65 -5.46
N PHE A 88 7.62 -10.54 -6.08
CA PHE A 88 7.11 -11.76 -6.70
C PHE A 88 7.28 -12.99 -5.80
N VAL A 89 6.36 -13.95 -5.86
CA VAL A 89 6.50 -15.29 -5.26
C VAL A 89 7.39 -16.18 -6.15
N GLY A 90 7.39 -15.95 -7.47
CA GLY A 90 8.11 -16.76 -8.44
C GLY A 90 7.23 -17.74 -9.22
N GLY A 91 5.99 -17.36 -9.50
CA GLY A 91 5.01 -18.13 -10.27
C GLY A 91 4.11 -17.28 -11.19
N GLU A 92 4.27 -15.96 -11.14
CA GLU A 92 3.46 -14.94 -11.81
C GLU A 92 3.65 -14.95 -13.33
N THR A 93 2.64 -14.47 -14.04
CA THR A 93 2.53 -14.36 -15.49
C THR A 93 2.37 -12.92 -15.98
N GLU A 94 1.90 -12.00 -15.14
CA GLU A 94 1.77 -10.57 -15.42
C GLU A 94 2.36 -9.72 -14.27
N ARG A 95 2.98 -8.58 -14.59
CA ARG A 95 3.67 -7.70 -13.62
C ARG A 95 2.76 -7.23 -12.47
N GLY A 96 1.47 -7.08 -12.74
CA GLY A 96 0.45 -6.70 -11.76
C GLY A 96 -0.01 -7.81 -10.81
N GLU A 97 0.51 -9.04 -10.94
CA GLU A 97 0.27 -10.12 -9.98
C GLU A 97 1.27 -10.08 -8.79
N ARG A 98 2.25 -9.17 -8.81
CA ARG A 98 3.20 -8.96 -7.71
C ARG A 98 2.52 -8.28 -6.51
N ASP A 99 3.03 -8.57 -5.33
CA ASP A 99 2.71 -7.87 -4.09
C ASP A 99 4.03 -7.59 -3.35
N TRP A 100 4.51 -6.34 -3.46
CA TRP A 100 5.79 -5.92 -2.89
C TRP A 100 5.75 -5.75 -1.36
N GLN A 101 4.55 -5.59 -0.80
CA GLN A 101 4.32 -5.42 0.63
C GLN A 101 4.40 -6.78 1.34
N ALA A 102 3.78 -7.83 0.77
CA ALA A 102 3.81 -9.18 1.33
C ALA A 102 5.04 -10.01 0.93
N ASN A 103 5.58 -9.84 -0.29
CA ASN A 103 6.65 -10.68 -0.83
C ASN A 103 8.01 -9.95 -0.83
N SER A 104 8.52 -9.61 0.36
CA SER A 104 9.69 -8.74 0.53
C SER A 104 10.91 -9.21 -0.28
N THR A 105 11.32 -8.39 -1.26
CA THR A 105 12.59 -8.54 -1.99
C THR A 105 13.61 -7.57 -1.39
N VAL A 106 14.69 -8.11 -0.81
CA VAL A 106 15.69 -7.35 -0.05
C VAL A 106 17.02 -7.32 -0.80
N LEU A 107 17.52 -6.12 -1.07
CA LEU A 107 18.89 -5.85 -1.48
C LEU A 107 19.66 -5.45 -0.22
N SER A 108 20.61 -6.26 0.22
CA SER A 108 21.37 -6.03 1.46
C SER A 108 22.86 -5.84 1.16
N GLY A 109 23.45 -4.81 1.79
CA GLY A 109 24.90 -4.59 1.80
C GLY A 109 25.68 -5.57 2.67
N ASN A 110 25.04 -6.48 3.41
CA ASN A 110 25.66 -7.37 4.39
C ASN A 110 26.38 -8.57 3.73
N ILE A 111 27.47 -8.27 3.00
CA ILE A 111 28.23 -9.20 2.16
C ILE A 111 29.23 -10.08 2.93
N GLY A 112 29.46 -9.82 4.23
CA GLY A 112 30.52 -10.47 5.02
C GLY A 112 30.04 -11.10 6.32
N ASN A 113 30.21 -10.41 7.44
CA ASN A 113 29.85 -10.86 8.78
C ASN A 113 28.63 -10.09 9.30
N PRO A 114 27.47 -10.74 9.51
CA PRO A 114 26.23 -10.08 9.98
C PRO A 114 26.24 -9.46 11.39
N ASN A 115 27.42 -9.19 11.96
CA ASN A 115 27.63 -8.52 13.23
C ASN A 115 28.71 -7.42 13.13
N ASP A 116 29.22 -7.10 11.93
CA ASP A 116 30.33 -6.16 11.71
C ASP A 116 30.12 -5.33 10.42
N ILE A 117 29.29 -4.29 10.53
CA ILE A 117 28.89 -3.38 9.43
C ILE A 117 30.06 -2.78 8.63
N ALA A 118 31.29 -2.83 9.15
CA ALA A 118 32.49 -2.36 8.47
C ALA A 118 32.96 -3.27 7.31
N ASP A 119 32.38 -4.47 7.15
CA ASP A 119 32.58 -5.34 5.97
C ASP A 119 31.42 -5.31 4.95
N ASN A 120 30.38 -4.49 5.17
CA ASN A 120 29.27 -4.29 4.25
C ASN A 120 29.65 -3.48 2.98
N SER A 121 28.94 -3.66 1.87
CA SER A 121 29.13 -2.87 0.63
C SER A 121 29.09 -1.36 0.88
N VAL A 122 29.89 -0.60 0.12
CA VAL A 122 29.92 0.87 0.18
C VAL A 122 28.56 1.43 -0.23
N HIS A 123 28.02 0.96 -1.35
CA HIS A 123 26.67 1.25 -1.83
C HIS A 123 25.93 -0.08 -1.97
N VAL A 124 24.64 -0.15 -1.68
CA VAL A 124 23.83 -1.35 -1.98
C VAL A 124 23.47 -1.36 -3.47
N VAL A 125 23.10 -0.20 -4.02
CA VAL A 125 22.65 0.01 -5.39
C VAL A 125 23.39 1.18 -6.03
N ASP A 126 23.73 1.05 -7.31
CA ASP A 126 24.35 2.11 -8.13
C ASP A 126 23.46 2.41 -9.34
N ILE A 127 23.15 3.70 -9.53
CA ILE A 127 22.26 4.26 -10.55
C ILE A 127 22.99 5.46 -11.22
N SER A 128 24.28 5.27 -11.49
CA SER A 128 25.14 6.19 -12.25
C SER A 128 25.10 5.87 -13.76
N ASP A 129 25.39 6.86 -14.62
CA ASP A 129 25.34 6.74 -16.10
C ASP A 129 23.95 6.34 -16.69
N THR A 130 22.84 6.41 -15.92
CA THR A 130 21.49 5.97 -16.36
C THR A 130 20.71 7.07 -17.09
N SER A 131 21.04 7.31 -18.35
CA SER A 131 20.58 8.47 -19.14
C SER A 131 19.08 8.55 -19.55
N SER A 132 18.12 8.03 -18.77
CA SER A 132 16.67 8.21 -18.99
C SER A 132 15.79 7.71 -17.84
N PHE A 133 14.63 8.35 -17.65
CA PHE A 133 13.57 7.90 -16.75
C PHE A 133 13.00 6.49 -17.04
N PHE A 134 13.35 5.87 -18.16
CA PHE A 134 13.05 4.44 -18.40
C PHE A 134 13.80 3.47 -17.46
N THR A 135 14.77 3.97 -16.71
CA THR A 135 15.39 3.21 -15.61
C THR A 135 14.45 3.22 -14.40
N VAL A 136 14.07 2.04 -13.91
CA VAL A 136 13.11 1.89 -12.79
C VAL A 136 13.64 0.90 -11.76
N LEU A 137 13.53 1.25 -10.48
CA LEU A 137 13.70 0.32 -9.36
C LEU A 137 12.44 0.38 -8.50
N ASP A 138 11.71 -0.74 -8.39
CA ASP A 138 10.37 -0.76 -7.80
C ASP A 138 10.13 -2.00 -6.91
N GLY A 139 9.71 -1.80 -5.65
CA GLY A 139 9.30 -2.88 -4.74
C GLY A 139 10.45 -3.59 -4.03
N PHE A 140 11.47 -2.85 -3.57
CA PHE A 140 12.65 -3.39 -2.88
C PHE A 140 12.91 -2.75 -1.53
N PHE A 141 13.41 -3.56 -0.60
CA PHE A 141 14.13 -3.09 0.59
C PHE A 141 15.59 -2.88 0.20
N VAL A 142 16.16 -1.71 0.49
CA VAL A 142 17.57 -1.36 0.22
C VAL A 142 18.24 -1.01 1.54
N VAL A 143 19.06 -1.93 2.05
CA VAL A 143 19.44 -1.94 3.47
C VAL A 143 20.90 -2.27 3.74
N GLU A 144 21.38 -1.84 4.91
CA GLU A 144 22.68 -2.19 5.48
C GLU A 144 23.92 -1.71 4.69
N GLY A 145 23.76 -0.77 3.74
CA GLY A 145 24.90 -0.13 3.08
C GLY A 145 25.75 0.71 4.03
N TYR A 146 27.07 0.72 3.83
CA TYR A 146 28.03 1.37 4.72
C TYR A 146 29.11 2.12 3.92
N ALA A 147 28.80 3.33 3.46
CA ALA A 147 29.70 4.16 2.66
C ALA A 147 30.78 4.81 3.55
N SER A 148 31.88 4.09 3.76
CA SER A 148 33.00 4.49 4.61
C SER A 148 34.34 4.37 3.89
N ARG A 149 35.34 5.13 4.36
CA ARG A 149 36.74 4.87 4.00
C ARG A 149 37.18 3.51 4.50
N PHE A 150 38.00 2.83 3.71
CA PHE A 150 38.77 1.65 4.12
C PHE A 150 40.14 1.59 3.43
N GLU A 151 41.00 0.66 3.82
CA GLU A 151 42.29 0.39 3.17
C GLU A 151 42.17 -0.88 2.31
N ARG A 152 42.57 -0.80 1.03
CA ARG A 152 42.70 -1.99 0.15
C ARG A 152 43.95 -2.80 0.50
N ASP A 153 43.98 -4.04 0.01
CA ASP A 153 45.14 -4.95 0.04
C ASP A 153 46.46 -4.35 -0.51
N ASP A 154 46.40 -3.32 -1.37
CA ASP A 154 47.58 -2.63 -1.90
C ASP A 154 48.07 -1.45 -1.03
N GLY A 155 47.34 -1.10 0.03
CA GLY A 155 47.61 0.03 0.93
C GLY A 155 47.10 1.37 0.41
N SER A 156 46.25 1.41 -0.62
CA SER A 156 45.47 2.60 -0.99
C SER A 156 44.22 2.75 -0.12
N SER A 157 43.79 4.00 0.12
CA SER A 157 42.47 4.26 0.70
C SER A 157 41.40 4.17 -0.39
N ALA A 158 40.26 3.56 -0.07
CA ALA A 158 39.14 3.30 -0.96
C ALA A 158 37.80 3.52 -0.24
N GLY A 159 36.71 3.25 -0.96
CA GLY A 159 35.36 3.67 -0.64
C GLY A 159 35.11 5.12 -1.03
N ASP A 160 33.99 5.36 -1.71
CA ASP A 160 33.32 6.64 -1.51
C ASP A 160 32.75 6.68 -0.08
N ILE A 161 32.41 7.88 0.37
CA ILE A 161 31.86 8.15 1.70
C ILE A 161 30.42 8.63 1.63
N SER A 162 29.75 8.43 0.49
CA SER A 162 28.44 8.99 0.17
C SER A 162 27.50 7.91 -0.37
N GLY A 163 26.19 8.02 -0.10
CA GLY A 163 25.17 7.15 -0.70
C GLY A 163 25.26 5.71 -0.23
N GLY A 164 24.99 5.45 1.05
CA GLY A 164 25.07 4.10 1.62
C GLY A 164 24.08 3.13 0.98
N GLY A 165 22.81 3.51 0.87
CA GLY A 165 21.79 2.70 0.21
C GLY A 165 21.94 2.74 -1.32
N ILE A 166 21.70 3.92 -1.90
CA ILE A 166 21.76 4.17 -3.35
C ILE A 166 22.73 5.30 -3.65
N TYR A 167 23.57 5.10 -4.66
CA TYR A 167 24.47 6.12 -5.21
C TYR A 167 24.08 6.47 -6.65
N SER A 168 24.16 7.76 -7.01
CA SER A 168 23.87 8.24 -8.37
C SER A 168 24.77 9.43 -8.73
N PHE A 169 25.49 9.29 -9.84
CA PHE A 169 26.53 10.21 -10.30
C PHE A 169 26.59 10.20 -11.85
N ASP A 170 27.04 11.31 -12.45
CA ASP A 170 27.14 11.55 -13.91
C ASP A 170 25.91 11.05 -14.71
N ASP A 171 24.95 11.96 -14.94
CA ASP A 171 23.75 11.75 -15.77
C ASP A 171 22.85 10.57 -15.33
N GLY A 172 22.76 10.32 -14.01
CA GLY A 172 21.87 9.30 -13.43
C GLY A 172 20.41 9.74 -13.34
N GLU A 173 19.55 9.25 -14.23
CA GLU A 173 18.09 9.46 -14.21
C GLU A 173 17.36 8.13 -13.94
N ALA A 174 16.41 8.12 -12.99
CA ALA A 174 15.57 6.94 -12.70
C ALA A 174 14.28 7.29 -11.94
N ASN A 175 13.31 6.36 -11.97
CA ASN A 175 12.18 6.34 -11.05
C ASN A 175 12.42 5.32 -9.93
N LEU A 176 12.36 5.79 -8.68
CA LEU A 176 12.46 4.99 -7.47
C LEU A 176 11.08 4.91 -6.83
N ASN A 177 10.45 3.74 -6.94
CA ASN A 177 9.05 3.52 -6.56
C ASN A 177 8.94 2.45 -5.46
N ASN A 178 8.03 2.59 -4.49
CA ASN A 178 7.69 1.51 -3.56
C ASN A 178 8.92 0.89 -2.84
N LEU A 179 9.86 1.74 -2.38
CA LEU A 179 11.13 1.31 -1.81
C LEU A 179 11.18 1.49 -0.28
N ILE A 180 11.84 0.58 0.41
CA ILE A 180 12.17 0.69 1.84
C ILE A 180 13.69 0.87 1.99
N ILE A 181 14.15 2.11 2.06
CA ILE A 181 15.55 2.47 2.18
C ILE A 181 15.87 2.65 3.68
N ALA A 182 16.46 1.63 4.31
CA ALA A 182 16.55 1.55 5.77
C ALA A 182 17.93 1.18 6.33
N ASN A 183 18.29 1.76 7.47
CA ASN A 183 19.52 1.48 8.23
C ASN A 183 20.84 1.65 7.43
N ASN A 184 20.85 2.46 6.37
CA ASN A 184 22.06 2.71 5.58
C ASN A 184 22.90 3.85 6.18
N PHE A 185 24.22 3.76 6.06
CA PHE A 185 25.18 4.68 6.66
C PHE A 185 26.16 5.28 5.63
N SER A 186 26.58 6.53 5.86
CA SER A 186 27.61 7.23 5.09
C SER A 186 28.50 8.10 5.99
N GLU A 187 29.81 8.15 5.74
CA GLU A 187 30.76 9.02 6.45
C GLU A 187 30.71 10.51 6.00
N ASN A 188 29.74 10.95 5.18
CA ASN A 188 29.70 12.32 4.64
C ASN A 188 28.33 12.80 4.13
N SER A 189 27.73 12.12 3.17
CA SER A 189 26.63 12.63 2.34
C SER A 189 25.67 11.50 1.95
N GLY A 190 24.42 11.56 2.43
CA GLY A 190 23.36 10.66 1.98
C GLY A 190 23.48 9.26 2.59
N GLY A 191 22.85 9.05 3.74
CA GLY A 191 22.80 7.71 4.35
C GLY A 191 22.01 6.76 3.44
N GLY A 192 20.77 7.15 3.12
CA GLY A 192 19.90 6.42 2.20
C GLY A 192 20.27 6.60 0.73
N ILE A 193 20.29 7.84 0.23
CA ILE A 193 20.62 8.19 -1.16
C ILE A 193 21.61 9.36 -1.21
N ALA A 194 22.61 9.29 -2.10
CA ALA A 194 23.39 10.46 -2.52
C ALA A 194 23.30 10.68 -4.04
N VAL A 195 22.94 11.91 -4.44
CA VAL A 195 22.78 12.31 -5.85
C VAL A 195 23.77 13.43 -6.20
N PHE A 196 24.52 13.26 -7.28
CA PHE A 196 25.59 14.17 -7.69
C PHE A 196 25.50 14.57 -9.18
N ASN A 197 26.16 15.70 -9.50
CA ASN A 197 26.32 16.26 -10.85
C ASN A 197 24.96 16.52 -11.55
N ASP A 198 24.79 16.15 -12.82
CA ASP A 198 23.58 16.49 -13.59
C ASP A 198 22.42 15.47 -13.45
N SER A 199 22.57 14.48 -12.57
CA SER A 199 21.60 13.42 -12.23
C SER A 199 20.25 13.94 -11.70
N GLU A 200 19.16 13.19 -11.94
CA GLU A 200 17.77 13.54 -11.56
C GLU A 200 16.95 12.29 -11.20
N LEU A 201 16.71 12.05 -9.91
CA LEU A 201 15.92 10.90 -9.42
C LEU A 201 14.49 11.33 -9.03
N ASN A 202 13.47 10.62 -9.53
CA ASN A 202 12.09 10.74 -9.05
C ASN A 202 11.84 9.71 -7.94
N ILE A 203 11.17 10.11 -6.86
CA ILE A 203 11.04 9.32 -5.63
C ILE A 203 9.57 9.25 -5.24
N ASN A 204 8.92 8.11 -5.44
CA ASN A 204 7.49 7.93 -5.23
C ASN A 204 7.22 6.74 -4.28
N ASN A 205 6.40 6.94 -3.26
CA ASN A 205 6.01 5.88 -2.32
C ASN A 205 7.21 5.20 -1.61
N VAL A 206 8.21 5.99 -1.20
CA VAL A 206 9.45 5.49 -0.58
C VAL A 206 9.48 5.77 0.92
N ALA A 207 9.90 4.79 1.72
CA ALA A 207 10.22 5.00 3.14
C ALA A 207 11.74 5.07 3.37
N PHE A 208 12.19 6.16 3.95
CA PHE A 208 13.54 6.39 4.46
C PHE A 208 13.55 6.22 5.97
N ILE A 209 14.23 5.19 6.48
CA ILE A 209 14.12 4.75 7.87
C ILE A 209 15.50 4.66 8.52
N ASN A 210 15.73 5.41 9.59
CA ASN A 210 16.96 5.35 10.42
C ASN A 210 18.29 5.55 9.65
N ASN A 211 18.28 6.06 8.42
CA ASN A 211 19.51 6.25 7.65
C ASN A 211 20.35 7.39 8.25
N ASN A 212 21.68 7.29 8.14
CA ASN A 212 22.60 8.19 8.84
C ASN A 212 23.80 8.62 7.99
N ALA A 213 24.08 9.93 7.97
CA ALA A 213 25.28 10.53 7.36
C ALA A 213 25.61 11.87 8.00
N ASP A 214 26.81 12.43 7.84
CA ASP A 214 27.11 13.79 8.34
C ASP A 214 26.17 14.84 7.71
N ARG A 215 25.80 14.67 6.43
CA ARG A 215 24.88 15.52 5.66
C ARG A 215 23.78 14.70 5.01
N GLY A 216 22.52 15.06 5.20
CA GLY A 216 21.39 14.40 4.53
C GLY A 216 21.22 12.95 5.00
N GLY A 217 20.63 12.76 6.18
CA GLY A 217 20.51 11.42 6.79
C GLY A 217 19.78 10.44 5.87
N ALA A 218 18.65 10.85 5.31
CA ALA A 218 17.95 10.10 4.26
C ALA A 218 18.54 10.39 2.87
N ILE A 219 18.56 11.66 2.45
CA ILE A 219 18.95 12.08 1.10
C ILE A 219 19.95 13.22 1.18
N TYR A 220 21.05 13.09 0.46
CA TYR A 220 21.89 14.21 0.04
C TYR A 220 21.75 14.42 -1.46
N THR A 221 21.63 15.67 -1.91
CA THR A 221 21.81 16.01 -3.34
C THR A 221 22.73 17.21 -3.51
N SER A 222 23.57 17.15 -4.55
CA SER A 222 24.16 18.34 -5.18
C SER A 222 23.89 18.38 -6.69
N GLY A 223 22.90 17.61 -7.15
CA GLY A 223 22.41 17.58 -8.52
C GLY A 223 20.97 18.08 -8.58
N THR A 224 20.10 17.32 -9.24
CA THR A 224 18.65 17.54 -9.23
C THR A 224 17.97 16.42 -8.46
N LEU A 225 16.83 16.71 -7.82
CA LEU A 225 15.84 15.68 -7.50
C LEU A 225 14.58 16.03 -8.28
N GLY A 226 13.90 15.01 -8.79
CA GLY A 226 12.56 15.16 -9.34
C GLY A 226 11.53 15.38 -8.23
N ASN A 227 10.30 14.96 -8.47
CA ASN A 227 9.27 15.04 -7.44
C ASN A 227 9.53 13.99 -6.34
N ILE A 228 9.32 14.37 -5.08
CA ILE A 228 9.30 13.45 -3.94
C ILE A 228 7.85 13.33 -3.48
N THR A 229 7.24 12.14 -3.60
CA THR A 229 5.80 11.96 -3.42
C THR A 229 5.42 10.74 -2.57
N ASN A 230 4.31 10.84 -1.85
CA ASN A 230 3.72 9.78 -1.01
C ASN A 230 4.74 9.12 -0.04
N SER A 231 5.82 9.84 0.32
CA SER A 231 7.02 9.23 0.93
C SER A 231 7.15 9.52 2.42
N LEU A 232 7.66 8.53 3.15
CA LEU A 232 7.85 8.55 4.59
C LEU A 232 9.32 8.76 4.94
N PHE A 233 9.63 9.78 5.72
CA PHE A 233 10.97 10.03 6.25
C PHE A 233 10.91 9.92 7.77
N THR A 234 11.49 8.85 8.34
CA THR A 234 11.41 8.59 9.78
C THR A 234 12.74 8.17 10.40
N GLY A 235 13.09 8.79 11.54
CA GLY A 235 14.28 8.43 12.34
C GLY A 235 15.64 8.74 11.70
N ASN A 236 15.69 9.30 10.48
CA ASN A 236 16.94 9.59 9.77
C ASN A 236 17.74 10.69 10.49
N ARG A 237 19.07 10.63 10.42
CA ARG A 237 19.93 11.43 11.28
C ARG A 237 21.17 11.99 10.58
N SER A 238 21.55 13.22 10.91
CA SER A 238 22.79 13.84 10.45
C SER A 238 23.36 14.91 11.41
N GLU A 239 24.43 15.61 11.00
CA GLU A 239 24.77 16.92 11.58
C GLU A 239 23.93 18.03 10.90
N SER A 240 23.81 17.98 9.56
CA SER A 240 23.01 18.91 8.75
C SER A 240 22.01 18.19 7.85
N GLY A 241 20.73 18.55 7.91
CA GLY A 241 19.69 17.96 7.04
C GLY A 241 19.30 16.56 7.50
N GLY A 242 18.43 16.45 8.52
CA GLY A 242 18.13 15.17 9.19
C GLY A 242 17.50 14.14 8.26
N ALA A 243 16.49 14.57 7.50
CA ALA A 243 16.05 13.87 6.30
C ALA A 243 16.88 14.31 5.07
N ILE A 244 16.74 15.55 4.61
CA ILE A 244 17.24 16.01 3.31
C ILE A 244 18.30 17.12 3.47
N PHE A 245 19.43 16.97 2.77
CA PHE A 245 20.40 18.04 2.54
C PHE A 245 20.48 18.37 1.05
N ILE A 246 20.33 19.65 0.71
CA ILE A 246 20.48 20.16 -0.66
C ILE A 246 21.69 21.09 -0.71
N LEU A 247 22.69 20.73 -1.53
CA LEU A 247 23.78 21.61 -1.92
C LEU A 247 23.42 22.29 -3.24
N GLY A 248 23.38 23.62 -3.24
CA GLY A 248 22.96 24.44 -4.38
C GLY A 248 23.81 24.22 -5.63
N GLY A 249 23.21 23.57 -6.63
CA GLY A 249 23.83 23.26 -7.92
C GLY A 249 23.92 24.46 -8.88
N LEU A 250 24.34 24.18 -10.12
CA LEU A 250 24.50 25.20 -11.17
C LEU A 250 23.23 25.38 -12.06
N ARG A 251 22.17 24.63 -11.78
CA ARG A 251 20.91 24.61 -12.54
C ARG A 251 19.75 25.05 -11.64
N SER A 252 18.83 25.85 -12.18
CA SER A 252 17.59 26.20 -11.49
C SER A 252 16.58 25.09 -11.69
N VAL A 253 16.19 24.45 -10.61
CA VAL A 253 15.25 23.33 -10.54
C VAL A 253 14.33 23.55 -9.33
N ASP A 254 13.07 23.16 -9.45
CA ASP A 254 12.03 23.43 -8.46
C ASP A 254 11.74 22.12 -7.70
N TYR A 255 12.05 22.06 -6.40
CA TYR A 255 11.95 20.85 -5.59
C TYR A 255 10.53 20.67 -5.03
N ASN A 256 9.73 19.79 -5.63
CA ASN A 256 8.34 19.54 -5.23
C ASN A 256 8.26 18.35 -4.26
N LEU A 257 7.80 18.61 -3.04
CA LEU A 257 7.60 17.62 -1.97
C LEU A 257 6.10 17.54 -1.67
N VAL A 258 5.41 16.49 -2.14
CA VAL A 258 3.94 16.38 -2.09
C VAL A 258 3.52 15.11 -1.34
N ASN A 259 2.49 15.18 -0.48
CA ASN A 259 1.97 14.03 0.28
C ASN A 259 3.06 13.30 1.12
N ASN A 260 4.00 14.02 1.74
CA ASN A 260 5.12 13.38 2.47
C ASN A 260 4.94 13.47 4.00
N THR A 261 5.34 12.43 4.73
CA THR A 261 5.40 12.44 6.19
C THR A 261 6.85 12.49 6.67
N PHE A 262 7.23 13.54 7.39
CA PHE A 262 8.52 13.67 8.07
C PHE A 262 8.33 13.58 9.57
N TYR A 263 8.93 12.57 10.22
CA TYR A 263 8.82 12.35 11.66
C TYR A 263 10.14 11.91 12.30
N ASN A 264 10.49 12.45 13.48
CA ASN A 264 11.68 12.03 14.25
C ASN A 264 13.01 12.09 13.47
N ASN A 265 13.11 12.87 12.40
CA ASN A 265 14.38 13.11 11.70
C ASN A 265 15.20 14.14 12.50
N GLN A 266 16.51 13.89 12.67
CA GLN A 266 17.35 14.56 13.68
C GLN A 266 18.60 15.18 13.06
N ALA A 267 18.87 16.45 13.37
CA ALA A 267 20.12 17.13 12.97
C ALA A 267 20.54 18.16 14.04
N ASP A 268 21.75 18.72 13.95
CA ASP A 268 22.07 19.92 14.74
C ASP A 268 21.34 21.15 14.17
N SER A 269 21.18 21.21 12.83
CA SER A 269 20.37 22.17 12.08
C SER A 269 19.63 21.49 10.90
N GLY A 270 18.39 21.90 10.63
CA GLY A 270 17.60 21.42 9.50
C GLY A 270 17.08 19.99 9.67
N GLY A 271 16.21 19.74 10.66
CA GLY A 271 15.71 18.40 10.99
C GLY A 271 15.00 17.69 9.83
N VAL A 272 14.24 18.44 9.03
CA VAL A 272 13.70 17.96 7.74
C VAL A 272 14.62 18.35 6.59
N LEU A 273 15.03 19.61 6.52
CA LEU A 273 15.69 20.18 5.35
C LEU A 273 16.83 21.12 5.76
N TYR A 274 17.99 20.95 5.11
CA TYR A 274 19.08 21.91 5.12
C TYR A 274 19.43 22.31 3.68
N GLN A 275 19.52 23.60 3.38
CA GLN A 275 20.02 24.13 2.11
C GLN A 275 21.30 24.96 2.32
N ASP A 276 22.37 24.57 1.62
CA ASP A 276 23.63 25.30 1.43
C ASP A 276 23.64 25.86 0.00
N ASP A 277 23.90 27.15 -0.24
CA ASP A 277 23.85 27.78 -1.57
C ASP A 277 25.07 28.69 -1.81
N PHE A 278 25.75 28.50 -2.94
CA PHE A 278 26.98 29.23 -3.28
C PHE A 278 26.77 30.57 -4.03
N GLY A 279 25.56 31.13 -4.03
CA GLY A 279 25.35 32.56 -4.27
C GLY A 279 24.27 32.93 -5.29
N SER A 280 23.23 32.11 -5.42
CA SER A 280 21.99 32.47 -6.13
C SER A 280 20.95 33.04 -5.15
N SER A 281 19.86 33.63 -5.65
CA SER A 281 18.60 33.62 -4.90
C SER A 281 18.09 32.18 -4.88
N GLY A 282 17.81 31.62 -3.70
CA GLY A 282 17.63 30.18 -3.51
C GLY A 282 16.61 29.54 -4.47
N PHE A 283 16.91 28.31 -4.87
CA PHE A 283 16.02 27.50 -5.72
C PHE A 283 14.66 27.27 -5.03
N PRO A 284 13.53 27.31 -5.75
CA PRO A 284 12.22 27.05 -5.17
C PRO A 284 12.15 25.65 -4.56
N ILE A 285 11.60 25.58 -3.35
CA ILE A 285 11.26 24.33 -2.68
C ILE A 285 9.80 24.46 -2.26
N ASP A 286 8.92 23.65 -2.86
CA ASP A 286 7.48 23.71 -2.63
C ASP A 286 7.03 22.43 -1.91
N ILE A 287 6.75 22.56 -0.62
CA ILE A 287 6.15 21.49 0.20
C ILE A 287 4.63 21.64 0.18
N SER A 288 3.89 20.56 -0.11
CA SER A 288 2.43 20.57 -0.01
C SER A 288 1.83 19.24 0.40
N ASN A 289 0.60 19.27 0.90
CA ASN A 289 -0.16 18.11 1.38
C ASN A 289 0.62 17.26 2.40
N SER A 290 1.53 17.84 3.18
CA SER A 290 2.55 17.08 3.92
C SER A 290 2.42 17.23 5.44
N ILE A 291 3.01 16.29 6.19
CA ILE A 291 3.09 16.35 7.65
C ILE A 291 4.57 16.46 8.07
N VAL A 292 4.88 17.44 8.91
CA VAL A 292 6.19 17.65 9.53
C VAL A 292 6.00 17.75 11.04
N TYR A 293 6.29 16.66 11.75
CA TYR A 293 6.00 16.54 13.18
C TYR A 293 7.13 15.86 13.96
N GLN A 294 7.51 16.39 15.12
CA GLN A 294 8.60 15.89 15.97
C GLN A 294 9.93 15.67 15.22
N ASN A 295 10.42 16.63 14.41
CA ASN A 295 11.75 16.54 13.79
C ASN A 295 12.75 17.42 14.58
N PRO A 296 13.40 16.91 15.65
CA PRO A 296 14.16 17.74 16.57
C PRO A 296 15.49 18.21 15.98
N THR A 297 15.89 19.44 16.35
CA THR A 297 17.27 19.90 16.15
C THR A 297 17.88 20.53 17.40
N ALA A 298 19.21 20.70 17.41
CA ALA A 298 19.93 21.36 18.49
C ALA A 298 19.67 22.88 18.54
N ASP A 299 19.37 23.50 17.40
CA ASP A 299 19.11 24.94 17.25
C ASP A 299 17.62 25.35 17.24
N GLY A 300 16.71 24.40 16.98
CA GLY A 300 15.26 24.61 16.81
C GLY A 300 14.79 24.83 15.36
N ASN A 301 15.69 24.84 14.37
CA ASN A 301 15.36 25.07 12.96
C ASN A 301 15.07 23.76 12.22
N VAL A 302 13.78 23.41 12.08
CA VAL A 302 13.33 22.21 11.34
C VAL A 302 13.64 22.31 9.84
N PHE A 303 13.54 23.52 9.28
CA PHE A 303 14.02 23.87 7.94
C PHE A 303 15.14 24.90 8.11
N PHE A 304 16.29 24.70 7.46
CA PHE A 304 17.47 25.54 7.60
C PHE A 304 18.05 25.96 6.24
N PHE A 305 18.51 27.21 6.16
CA PHE A 305 19.04 27.83 4.95
C PHE A 305 20.25 28.69 5.34
N GLU A 306 21.40 28.55 4.67
CA GLU A 306 22.58 29.41 4.94
C GLU A 306 22.44 30.85 4.41
N GLU A 307 21.62 31.07 3.39
CA GLU A 307 21.32 32.37 2.76
C GLU A 307 19.79 32.58 2.66
N GLU A 308 19.29 33.53 1.83
CA GLU A 308 17.85 33.75 1.61
C GLU A 308 17.19 32.54 0.89
N GLY A 309 16.70 31.59 1.69
CA GLY A 309 15.95 30.41 1.26
C GLY A 309 14.58 30.73 0.64
N ASN A 310 14.13 29.86 -0.26
CA ASN A 310 12.95 30.06 -1.11
C ASN A 310 11.95 28.90 -0.94
N LEU A 311 11.55 28.66 0.32
CA LEU A 311 10.63 27.61 0.72
C LEU A 311 9.18 28.13 0.75
N THR A 312 8.29 27.49 -0.01
CA THR A 312 6.84 27.61 0.17
C THR A 312 6.30 26.36 0.85
N ILE A 313 5.35 26.52 1.77
CA ILE A 313 4.59 25.39 2.34
C ILE A 313 3.09 25.65 2.17
N ASN A 314 2.33 24.72 1.59
CA ASN A 314 0.90 24.91 1.32
C ASN A 314 0.04 23.68 1.67
N ASN A 315 -0.99 23.85 2.49
CA ASN A 315 -1.90 22.78 2.93
C ASN A 315 -1.13 21.65 3.62
N SER A 316 -0.61 21.89 4.83
CA SER A 316 0.30 20.97 5.52
C SER A 316 0.22 21.09 7.05
N ILE A 317 0.45 19.99 7.77
CA ILE A 317 0.63 20.02 9.23
C ILE A 317 2.11 20.27 9.55
N ILE A 318 2.43 21.37 10.22
CA ILE A 318 3.79 21.75 10.58
C ILE A 318 3.83 22.06 12.08
N GLN A 319 4.59 21.29 12.85
CA GLN A 319 4.70 21.48 14.30
C GLN A 319 5.35 22.83 14.65
N GLY A 320 4.64 23.68 15.39
CA GLY A 320 5.02 25.06 15.69
C GLY A 320 4.63 26.07 14.60
N GLY A 321 3.95 25.63 13.55
CA GLY A 321 3.53 26.46 12.41
C GLY A 321 4.68 26.84 11.46
N PHE A 322 4.38 27.76 10.54
CA PHE A 322 5.36 28.29 9.57
C PHE A 322 5.05 29.75 9.24
N ASP A 323 5.98 30.65 9.57
CA ASP A 323 5.88 32.11 9.35
C ASP A 323 6.43 32.56 7.96
N GLY A 324 6.73 31.60 7.06
CA GLY A 324 7.31 31.85 5.74
C GLY A 324 6.28 32.07 4.62
N SER A 325 6.65 31.76 3.38
CA SER A 325 5.74 31.80 2.22
C SER A 325 4.78 30.60 2.27
N GLY A 326 3.46 30.84 2.22
CA GLY A 326 2.52 29.72 2.24
C GLY A 326 1.10 30.07 2.65
N GLU A 327 0.22 29.08 2.57
CA GLU A 327 -1.15 29.12 3.10
C GLU A 327 -1.62 27.76 3.64
N ASN A 328 -2.68 27.77 4.46
CA ASN A 328 -3.31 26.57 5.03
C ASN A 328 -2.35 25.67 5.84
N ILE A 329 -1.55 26.28 6.72
CA ILE A 329 -0.69 25.57 7.67
C ILE A 329 -1.47 25.22 8.95
N ILE A 330 -1.39 23.97 9.37
CA ILE A 330 -2.01 23.43 10.58
C ILE A 330 -0.91 23.19 11.63
N ASP A 331 -1.01 23.85 12.79
CA ASP A 331 -0.15 23.57 13.96
C ASP A 331 -0.96 22.81 15.02
N THR A 332 -1.02 21.49 14.88
CA THR A 332 -1.71 20.55 15.78
C THR A 332 -1.04 19.18 15.66
N ASP A 333 -1.26 18.29 16.62
CA ASP A 333 -0.83 16.89 16.52
C ASP A 333 -1.53 16.21 15.32
N PRO A 334 -0.80 15.54 14.41
CA PRO A 334 -1.40 14.79 13.30
C PRO A 334 -2.16 13.54 13.74
N LEU A 335 -2.03 13.11 15.02
CA LEU A 335 -2.68 11.91 15.54
C LEU A 335 -2.36 10.66 14.70
N PHE A 336 -1.06 10.33 14.59
CA PHE A 336 -0.62 9.04 14.06
C PHE A 336 -1.00 7.90 15.01
N ILE A 337 -1.29 6.72 14.46
CA ILE A 337 -1.73 5.53 15.21
C ILE A 337 -0.63 5.02 16.16
N ASP A 338 0.45 4.46 15.62
CA ASP A 338 1.63 4.08 16.41
C ASP A 338 2.94 4.42 15.66
N PRO A 339 3.35 5.69 15.70
CA PRO A 339 4.61 6.13 15.10
C PRO A 339 5.85 5.58 15.83
N SER A 340 5.68 4.90 16.98
CA SER A 340 6.78 4.20 17.66
C SER A 340 7.06 2.81 17.09
N ASN A 341 6.05 2.21 16.43
CA ASN A 341 6.15 0.99 15.62
C ASN A 341 6.04 1.27 14.11
N LEU A 342 6.38 2.49 13.68
CA LEU A 342 6.36 2.94 12.28
C LEU A 342 4.98 2.91 11.58
N ASN A 343 3.88 2.77 12.32
CA ASN A 343 2.53 2.98 11.79
C ASN A 343 2.22 4.49 11.79
N PHE A 344 2.28 5.09 10.60
CA PHE A 344 1.97 6.50 10.35
C PHE A 344 0.62 6.72 9.66
N GLY A 345 -0.27 5.71 9.70
CA GLY A 345 -1.69 5.91 9.42
C GLY A 345 -2.29 6.93 10.39
N LEU A 346 -3.38 7.57 9.96
CA LEU A 346 -4.05 8.62 10.72
C LEU A 346 -5.13 8.02 11.64
N GLN A 347 -5.30 8.58 12.83
CA GLN A 347 -6.49 8.31 13.65
C GLN A 347 -7.68 9.11 13.11
N SER A 348 -8.92 8.64 13.29
CA SER A 348 -10.15 9.26 12.76
C SER A 348 -10.42 10.71 13.21
N ASP A 349 -9.78 11.16 14.29
CA ASP A 349 -9.82 12.55 14.78
C ASP A 349 -8.74 13.45 14.15
N SER A 350 -7.89 12.92 13.27
CA SER A 350 -6.72 13.61 12.74
C SER A 350 -7.10 14.89 11.99
N PRO A 351 -6.39 16.01 12.25
CA PRO A 351 -6.55 17.23 11.48
C PRO A 351 -5.93 17.14 10.07
N GLY A 352 -5.43 15.96 9.66
CA GLY A 352 -4.89 15.70 8.32
C GLY A 352 -5.91 15.14 7.32
N ILE A 353 -7.10 14.73 7.78
CA ILE A 353 -8.11 14.05 6.96
C ILE A 353 -8.98 15.06 6.18
N ASP A 354 -9.26 14.78 4.90
CA ASP A 354 -10.15 15.54 4.01
C ASP A 354 -9.80 17.04 3.86
N VAL A 355 -8.51 17.42 3.99
CA VAL A 355 -8.06 18.84 3.98
C VAL A 355 -6.90 19.17 3.03
N GLY A 356 -6.37 18.20 2.29
CA GLY A 356 -5.30 18.43 1.31
C GLY A 356 -5.79 19.08 0.00
N ASN A 357 -4.83 19.42 -0.86
CA ASN A 357 -5.09 20.06 -2.15
C ASN A 357 -4.92 19.08 -3.31
N ASN A 358 -6.05 18.60 -3.85
CA ASN A 358 -6.10 17.72 -5.03
C ASN A 358 -5.38 18.29 -6.27
N SER A 359 -5.24 19.63 -6.38
CA SER A 359 -4.57 20.25 -7.53
C SER A 359 -3.04 20.09 -7.50
N ALA A 360 -2.45 19.82 -6.32
CA ALA A 360 -1.02 19.58 -6.17
C ALA A 360 -0.60 18.25 -6.81
N ILE A 361 -1.41 17.19 -6.64
CA ILE A 361 -1.13 15.86 -7.18
C ILE A 361 -1.48 15.71 -8.67
N GLN A 362 -2.50 16.45 -9.17
CA GLN A 362 -3.00 16.33 -10.55
C GLN A 362 -2.00 16.64 -11.68
N ASN A 363 -0.85 17.23 -11.37
CA ASN A 363 0.15 17.66 -12.37
C ASN A 363 1.48 16.90 -12.25
N ILE A 364 1.59 15.93 -11.34
CA ILE A 364 2.81 15.15 -11.13
C ILE A 364 2.86 14.02 -12.16
N PRO A 365 3.89 13.94 -13.03
CA PRO A 365 4.04 12.82 -13.95
C PRO A 365 4.28 11.52 -13.20
N ASN A 366 3.67 10.42 -13.66
CA ASN A 366 3.85 9.06 -13.14
C ASN A 366 3.61 8.89 -11.62
N LEU A 367 2.85 9.80 -10.99
CA LEU A 367 2.41 9.64 -9.61
C LEU A 367 1.57 8.37 -9.46
N ASP A 368 1.90 7.54 -8.47
CA ASP A 368 1.12 6.36 -8.12
C ASP A 368 -0.28 6.77 -7.64
N ASN A 369 -1.31 6.04 -8.06
CA ASN A 369 -2.68 6.27 -7.60
C ASN A 369 -2.97 5.67 -6.22
N THR A 370 -1.94 5.18 -5.53
CA THR A 370 -1.99 4.67 -4.16
C THR A 370 -1.11 5.47 -3.19
N ASP A 371 -1.44 5.40 -1.90
CA ASP A 371 -0.63 5.89 -0.80
C ASP A 371 0.44 4.86 -0.38
N PHE A 372 1.17 5.16 0.70
CA PHE A 372 2.18 4.25 1.23
C PHE A 372 1.59 2.99 1.89
N GLY A 373 0.33 3.03 2.32
CA GLY A 373 -0.43 1.87 2.79
C GLY A 373 -0.98 0.96 1.68
N GLY A 374 -0.97 1.40 0.41
CA GLY A 374 -1.63 0.73 -0.72
C GLY A 374 -3.10 1.16 -0.94
N ASN A 375 -3.62 2.09 -0.14
CA ASN A 375 -4.95 2.69 -0.30
C ASN A 375 -4.99 3.60 -1.53
N THR A 376 -6.14 3.65 -2.23
CA THR A 376 -6.28 4.53 -3.40
C THR A 376 -6.37 6.00 -3.00
N ARG A 377 -5.52 6.84 -3.62
CA ARG A 377 -5.70 8.30 -3.64
C ARG A 377 -6.42 8.71 -4.93
N ILE A 378 -7.45 9.55 -4.91
CA ILE A 378 -8.03 10.28 -3.77
C ILE A 378 -9.19 9.48 -3.15
N PHE A 379 -9.25 9.37 -1.82
CA PHE A 379 -10.42 8.92 -1.08
C PHE A 379 -11.35 10.10 -0.71
N ASN A 380 -12.64 9.84 -0.44
CA ASN A 380 -13.63 10.85 0.02
C ASN A 380 -13.67 12.21 -0.74
N ASP A 381 -13.36 12.24 -2.03
CA ASP A 381 -13.19 13.44 -2.88
C ASP A 381 -12.03 14.39 -2.49
N THR A 382 -11.33 14.22 -1.36
CA THR A 382 -10.24 15.13 -0.93
C THR A 382 -9.02 14.37 -0.39
N VAL A 383 -7.82 14.66 -0.93
CA VAL A 383 -6.57 14.00 -0.53
C VAL A 383 -6.17 14.34 0.91
N ASP A 384 -5.60 13.38 1.63
CA ASP A 384 -5.14 13.57 3.00
C ASP A 384 -3.70 14.09 3.09
N LEU A 385 -3.37 14.67 4.24
CA LEU A 385 -2.03 15.16 4.53
C LEU A 385 -1.08 14.02 4.94
N GLY A 386 0.11 14.01 4.35
CA GLY A 386 1.17 13.05 4.64
C GLY A 386 1.17 11.83 3.72
N ALA A 387 2.03 10.85 4.03
CA ALA A 387 2.30 9.67 3.20
C ALA A 387 1.14 8.65 3.13
N TYR A 388 0.19 8.72 4.07
CA TYR A 388 -0.97 7.83 4.15
C TYR A 388 -2.28 8.56 3.84
N GLU A 389 -3.25 7.84 3.31
CA GLU A 389 -4.65 8.24 3.16
C GLU A 389 -5.47 7.45 4.21
N PHE A 390 -6.38 8.12 4.91
CA PHE A 390 -7.22 7.56 5.95
C PHE A 390 -8.40 6.80 5.34
N VAL A 391 -8.34 5.48 5.43
CA VAL A 391 -9.44 4.60 5.05
C VAL A 391 -9.93 3.87 6.29
N LEU A 392 -11.20 4.07 6.64
CA LEU A 392 -11.87 3.22 7.65
C LEU A 392 -11.99 1.80 7.11
N THR A 393 -11.29 0.84 7.70
CA THR A 393 -11.50 -0.58 7.36
C THR A 393 -12.76 -1.10 8.03
N GLN A 394 -13.36 -2.17 7.47
CA GLN A 394 -14.48 -2.86 8.11
C GLN A 394 -14.09 -3.47 9.47
N GLU A 395 -12.80 -3.73 9.70
CA GLU A 395 -12.31 -4.28 10.96
C GLU A 395 -12.23 -3.20 12.05
N ASP A 396 -11.77 -1.99 11.72
CA ASP A 396 -11.73 -0.85 12.64
C ASP A 396 -13.15 -0.40 13.06
N ILE A 397 -14.10 -0.42 12.13
CA ILE A 397 -15.52 -0.17 12.40
C ILE A 397 -16.09 -1.23 13.36
N ASN A 398 -15.76 -2.51 13.14
CA ASN A 398 -16.26 -3.63 13.94
C ASN A 398 -15.62 -3.73 15.34
N ASN A 399 -14.42 -3.19 15.54
CA ASN A 399 -13.71 -3.24 16.81
C ASN A 399 -14.12 -2.16 17.83
N ASN A 400 -15.03 -1.24 17.48
CA ASN A 400 -15.57 -0.23 18.40
C ASN A 400 -16.57 -0.85 19.42
N PRO A 401 -16.26 -0.86 20.73
CA PRO A 401 -16.97 -1.71 21.71
C PRO A 401 -18.33 -1.17 22.21
N ASP A 402 -18.75 0.04 21.82
CA ASP A 402 -19.96 0.70 22.35
C ASP A 402 -20.91 1.18 21.22
N THR A 403 -21.37 0.24 20.39
CA THR A 403 -22.43 0.46 19.37
C THR A 403 -23.83 0.05 19.88
N PRO A 404 -24.73 1.00 20.17
CA PRO A 404 -26.15 0.71 20.41
C PRO A 404 -26.89 0.53 19.06
N PRO A 405 -27.84 -0.41 18.93
CA PRO A 405 -28.47 -0.72 17.65
C PRO A 405 -29.65 0.22 17.32
N GLU A 406 -29.37 1.39 16.75
CA GLU A 406 -30.32 2.20 15.96
C GLU A 406 -29.59 2.62 14.67
N ASN A 407 -29.98 2.24 13.44
CA ASN A 407 -31.30 2.24 12.78
C ASN A 407 -31.76 3.65 12.31
N ASP A 408 -30.88 4.39 11.63
CA ASP A 408 -31.25 5.48 10.73
C ASP A 408 -31.21 4.95 9.28
N GLY A 409 -32.36 4.97 8.60
CA GLY A 409 -32.52 4.40 7.26
C GLY A 409 -32.44 5.45 6.15
N ASP A 410 -31.25 5.65 5.60
CA ASP A 410 -31.00 6.47 4.39
C ASP A 410 -29.86 5.89 3.51
N THR A 411 -29.62 4.57 3.58
CA THR A 411 -28.76 3.84 2.63
C THR A 411 -29.56 3.41 1.40
N LEU A 412 -29.08 3.79 0.22
CA LEU A 412 -29.64 3.38 -1.09
C LEU A 412 -28.91 2.15 -1.68
N GLU A 413 -28.13 1.44 -0.85
CA GLU A 413 -27.32 0.27 -1.23
C GLU A 413 -27.63 -0.91 -0.30
N GLY A 414 -27.40 -2.15 -0.77
CA GLY A 414 -27.66 -3.37 0.00
C GLY A 414 -26.51 -3.80 0.93
N GLU A 415 -26.86 -4.17 2.15
CA GLU A 415 -25.94 -4.70 3.19
C GLU A 415 -25.38 -6.10 2.83
N PRO A 416 -24.12 -6.43 3.20
CA PRO A 416 -23.52 -7.75 2.94
C PRO A 416 -24.25 -8.88 3.68
N VAL A 417 -24.56 -9.98 2.99
CA VAL A 417 -25.23 -11.16 3.59
C VAL A 417 -24.21 -12.24 3.91
N TYR A 418 -23.81 -12.36 5.17
CA TYR A 418 -22.90 -13.38 5.68
C TYR A 418 -23.51 -14.78 5.61
N ARG A 419 -22.75 -15.77 5.13
CA ARG A 419 -23.13 -17.19 5.08
C ARG A 419 -22.28 -18.01 6.06
N PHE A 420 -22.95 -18.80 6.89
CA PHE A 420 -22.33 -19.82 7.72
C PHE A 420 -22.71 -21.22 7.25
N PHE A 421 -21.77 -22.16 7.27
CA PHE A 421 -22.03 -23.60 7.18
C PHE A 421 -21.97 -24.25 8.56
N ILE A 422 -22.85 -25.21 8.83
CA ILE A 422 -22.95 -25.91 10.12
C ILE A 422 -22.63 -27.40 9.89
N PRO A 423 -21.37 -27.86 10.07
CA PRO A 423 -20.94 -29.20 9.64
C PRO A 423 -21.68 -30.35 10.34
N ASN A 424 -22.15 -30.13 11.57
CA ASN A 424 -22.83 -31.16 12.37
C ASN A 424 -24.27 -31.45 11.89
N THR A 425 -24.89 -30.54 11.12
CA THR A 425 -26.23 -30.70 10.54
C THR A 425 -26.24 -30.69 9.02
N GLY A 426 -25.19 -30.19 8.35
CA GLY A 426 -25.09 -30.13 6.90
C GLY A 426 -25.99 -29.07 6.25
N VAL A 427 -26.26 -27.97 6.98
CA VAL A 427 -27.13 -26.86 6.56
C VAL A 427 -26.40 -25.52 6.71
N HIS A 428 -27.00 -24.45 6.20
CA HIS A 428 -26.42 -23.10 6.26
C HIS A 428 -27.32 -22.12 7.02
N PHE A 429 -26.71 -21.04 7.50
CA PHE A 429 -27.36 -19.89 8.10
C PHE A 429 -26.93 -18.61 7.36
N TYR A 430 -27.84 -17.64 7.24
CA TYR A 430 -27.63 -16.40 6.48
C TYR A 430 -28.17 -15.21 7.28
N THR A 431 -27.42 -14.12 7.33
CA THR A 431 -27.85 -12.87 7.96
C THR A 431 -27.15 -11.68 7.32
N ALA A 432 -27.79 -10.52 7.29
CA ALA A 432 -27.09 -9.24 7.07
C ALA A 432 -26.80 -8.50 8.38
N ASN A 433 -27.17 -9.09 9.53
CA ASN A 433 -26.94 -8.49 10.82
C ASN A 433 -25.53 -8.84 11.33
N GLU A 434 -24.59 -7.90 11.21
CA GLU A 434 -23.19 -8.02 11.68
C GLU A 434 -23.12 -8.48 13.15
N VAL A 435 -23.92 -7.89 14.04
CA VAL A 435 -23.97 -8.25 15.48
C VAL A 435 -24.43 -9.71 15.70
N GLU A 436 -25.33 -10.23 14.86
CA GLU A 436 -25.75 -11.63 14.89
C GLU A 436 -24.65 -12.56 14.36
N LYS A 437 -23.94 -12.17 13.29
CA LYS A 437 -22.75 -12.85 12.78
C LYS A 437 -21.67 -13.00 13.87
N ASP A 438 -21.35 -11.92 14.60
CA ASP A 438 -20.35 -11.97 15.69
C ASP A 438 -20.83 -12.76 16.91
N ASN A 439 -22.09 -12.62 17.33
CA ASN A 439 -22.65 -13.43 18.41
C ASN A 439 -22.68 -14.93 18.06
N ILE A 440 -22.86 -15.29 16.78
CA ILE A 440 -22.72 -16.68 16.31
C ILE A 440 -21.27 -17.15 16.42
N LEU A 441 -20.30 -16.40 15.90
CA LEU A 441 -18.87 -16.72 16.02
C LEU A 441 -18.42 -16.90 17.48
N ALA A 442 -18.88 -16.01 18.37
CA ALA A 442 -18.51 -16.02 19.78
C ALA A 442 -19.20 -17.13 20.61
N THR A 443 -20.38 -17.63 20.21
CA THR A 443 -21.18 -18.55 21.04
C THR A 443 -21.47 -19.91 20.42
N GLN A 444 -21.35 -20.07 19.10
CA GLN A 444 -21.70 -21.28 18.35
C GLN A 444 -20.47 -21.85 17.60
N PRO A 445 -19.53 -22.54 18.28
CA PRO A 445 -18.29 -23.04 17.66
C PRO A 445 -18.51 -24.15 16.60
N ASP A 446 -19.75 -24.59 16.39
CA ASP A 446 -20.18 -25.48 15.31
C ASP A 446 -20.56 -24.74 14.01
N TYR A 447 -20.53 -23.40 13.99
CA TYR A 447 -20.85 -22.57 12.83
C TYR A 447 -19.54 -22.04 12.21
N VAL A 448 -19.31 -22.37 10.94
CA VAL A 448 -18.14 -21.94 10.17
C VAL A 448 -18.56 -20.83 9.22
N LEU A 449 -17.99 -19.64 9.35
CA LEU A 449 -18.22 -18.53 8.40
C LEU A 449 -17.57 -18.86 7.04
N GLU A 450 -18.32 -18.67 5.96
CA GLU A 450 -17.88 -18.88 4.57
C GLU A 450 -17.81 -17.58 3.75
N GLY A 451 -17.91 -16.43 4.42
CA GLY A 451 -17.92 -15.09 3.81
C GLY A 451 -19.30 -14.64 3.33
N THR A 452 -19.32 -13.68 2.41
CA THR A 452 -20.52 -12.92 1.99
C THR A 452 -20.85 -13.21 0.51
N PRO A 453 -21.68 -14.21 0.17
CA PRO A 453 -21.96 -14.60 -1.22
C PRO A 453 -22.75 -13.57 -2.07
N TYR A 454 -23.30 -12.52 -1.47
CA TYR A 454 -24.04 -11.43 -2.12
C TYR A 454 -24.36 -10.31 -1.11
N ASN A 455 -24.76 -9.16 -1.61
CA ASN A 455 -25.37 -8.07 -0.83
C ASN A 455 -26.90 -8.16 -0.91
N SER A 456 -27.60 -7.60 0.06
CA SER A 456 -29.07 -7.54 0.08
C SER A 456 -29.62 -6.56 -0.97
N ALA A 457 -30.92 -6.28 -0.98
CA ALA A 457 -31.41 -5.02 -1.54
C ALA A 457 -31.40 -3.93 -0.44
N PRO A 458 -31.42 -2.63 -0.80
CA PRO A 458 -31.60 -1.56 0.18
C PRO A 458 -32.94 -1.71 0.91
N ALA A 459 -33.03 -1.22 2.14
CA ALA A 459 -34.24 -1.32 2.97
C ALA A 459 -35.34 -0.29 2.61
N ASP A 460 -35.44 0.12 1.33
CA ASP A 460 -36.37 1.15 0.85
C ASP A 460 -37.56 0.57 0.05
N ASP A 461 -38.74 0.63 0.66
CA ASP A 461 -40.03 0.30 0.04
C ASP A 461 -40.41 1.21 -1.16
N SER A 462 -39.66 2.28 -1.44
CA SER A 462 -39.83 3.11 -2.64
C SER A 462 -39.20 2.52 -3.90
N LEU A 463 -38.21 1.62 -3.76
CA LEU A 463 -37.53 0.97 -4.86
C LEU A 463 -38.41 -0.11 -5.52
N THR A 464 -38.37 -0.18 -6.85
CA THR A 464 -39.26 -1.07 -7.59
C THR A 464 -38.84 -2.54 -7.45
N GLY A 465 -39.71 -3.34 -6.86
CA GLY A 465 -39.54 -4.79 -6.72
C GLY A 465 -38.85 -5.23 -5.44
N VAL A 466 -38.36 -4.30 -4.60
CA VAL A 466 -37.80 -4.58 -3.27
C VAL A 466 -38.88 -5.14 -2.35
N ALA A 467 -38.52 -6.13 -1.53
CA ALA A 467 -39.34 -6.68 -0.47
C ALA A 467 -38.47 -7.35 0.62
N PRO A 468 -38.97 -7.42 1.87
CA PRO A 468 -38.30 -8.12 2.95
C PRO A 468 -38.18 -9.63 2.72
N ILE A 469 -37.04 -10.20 3.09
CA ILE A 469 -36.79 -11.64 3.16
C ILE A 469 -36.96 -12.08 4.62
N TYR A 470 -38.02 -12.86 4.85
CA TYR A 470 -38.42 -13.34 6.16
C TYR A 470 -37.70 -14.64 6.54
N ARG A 471 -37.19 -14.70 7.77
CA ARG A 471 -36.50 -15.88 8.32
C ARG A 471 -37.36 -16.61 9.34
N PHE A 472 -37.48 -17.91 9.17
CA PHE A 472 -38.16 -18.81 10.10
C PHE A 472 -37.20 -19.86 10.65
N LEU A 473 -37.24 -20.10 11.96
CA LEU A 473 -36.55 -21.20 12.65
C LEU A 473 -37.49 -22.41 12.78
N ASN A 474 -37.09 -23.58 12.25
CA ASN A 474 -37.78 -24.84 12.53
C ASN A 474 -37.39 -25.35 13.93
N THR A 475 -38.24 -25.05 14.91
CA THR A 475 -38.03 -25.37 16.34
C THR A 475 -37.89 -26.86 16.67
N ASN A 476 -38.18 -27.77 15.72
CA ASN A 476 -37.95 -29.21 15.87
C ASN A 476 -36.54 -29.66 15.42
N THR A 477 -35.88 -28.92 14.52
CA THR A 477 -34.66 -29.38 13.82
C THR A 477 -33.49 -28.39 13.88
N GLY A 478 -33.73 -27.12 14.23
CA GLY A 478 -32.72 -26.07 14.27
C GLY A 478 -32.36 -25.45 12.91
N VAL A 479 -33.03 -25.88 11.82
CA VAL A 479 -32.77 -25.38 10.47
C VAL A 479 -33.62 -24.14 10.15
N HIS A 480 -33.11 -23.29 9.26
CA HIS A 480 -33.77 -22.03 8.90
C HIS A 480 -34.39 -22.09 7.50
N LEU A 481 -35.44 -21.30 7.29
CA LEU A 481 -36.10 -21.08 6.00
C LEU A 481 -36.22 -19.58 5.75
N TYR A 482 -35.77 -19.16 4.56
CA TYR A 482 -35.79 -17.78 4.07
C TYR A 482 -36.78 -17.66 2.90
N THR A 483 -37.64 -16.64 2.92
CA THR A 483 -38.58 -16.35 1.83
C THR A 483 -38.87 -14.87 1.67
N ILE A 484 -38.88 -14.39 0.42
CA ILE A 484 -39.37 -13.06 0.04
C ILE A 484 -40.88 -13.03 -0.18
N SER A 485 -41.53 -14.20 -0.24
CA SER A 485 -42.91 -14.32 -0.66
C SER A 485 -43.85 -14.15 0.53
N GLU A 486 -44.51 -13.01 0.61
CA GLU A 486 -45.53 -12.69 1.63
C GLU A 486 -46.61 -13.78 1.76
N ALA A 487 -47.04 -14.35 0.62
CA ALA A 487 -48.01 -15.46 0.59
C ALA A 487 -47.43 -16.80 1.08
N GLU A 488 -46.10 -17.00 0.98
CA GLU A 488 -45.42 -18.15 1.60
C GLU A 488 -45.27 -17.92 3.11
N ARG A 489 -44.90 -16.70 3.54
CA ARG A 489 -44.83 -16.28 4.95
C ARG A 489 -46.17 -16.54 5.68
N GLU A 490 -47.28 -15.99 5.17
CA GLU A 490 -48.63 -16.23 5.71
C GLU A 490 -48.99 -17.73 5.76
N SER A 491 -48.57 -18.49 4.74
CA SER A 491 -48.84 -19.93 4.64
C SER A 491 -48.05 -20.73 5.67
N ILE A 492 -46.78 -20.40 5.91
CA ILE A 492 -45.94 -21.03 6.93
C ILE A 492 -46.54 -20.78 8.32
N GLU A 493 -46.82 -19.52 8.68
CA GLU A 493 -47.44 -19.16 9.97
C GLU A 493 -48.79 -19.86 10.21
N THR A 494 -49.59 -20.02 9.15
CA THR A 494 -50.92 -20.64 9.24
C THR A 494 -50.87 -22.17 9.35
N ASN A 495 -49.93 -22.83 8.65
CA ASN A 495 -49.99 -24.28 8.40
C ASN A 495 -48.83 -25.09 9.02
N LEU A 496 -47.71 -24.47 9.37
CA LEU A 496 -46.48 -25.13 9.83
C LEU A 496 -46.10 -24.69 11.26
N PRO A 497 -46.82 -25.14 12.30
CA PRO A 497 -46.70 -24.61 13.67
C PRO A 497 -45.37 -24.92 14.39
N ASN A 498 -44.42 -25.57 13.72
CA ASN A 498 -43.05 -25.77 14.18
C ASN A 498 -42.06 -24.72 13.62
N TYR A 499 -42.43 -23.98 12.58
CA TYR A 499 -41.64 -22.86 12.06
C TYR A 499 -42.05 -21.58 12.80
N GLN A 500 -41.13 -21.05 13.60
CA GLN A 500 -41.30 -19.76 14.27
C GLN A 500 -40.73 -18.65 13.37
N LEU A 501 -41.54 -17.65 13.03
CA LEU A 501 -41.05 -16.43 12.40
C LEU A 501 -40.13 -15.70 13.38
N GLU A 502 -38.91 -15.40 12.96
CA GLU A 502 -37.94 -14.63 13.75
C GLU A 502 -37.97 -13.16 13.37
N GLY A 503 -38.20 -12.85 12.09
CA GLY A 503 -38.38 -11.50 11.59
C GLY A 503 -38.04 -11.38 10.10
N ILE A 504 -37.72 -10.16 9.69
CA ILE A 504 -37.00 -9.85 8.45
C ILE A 504 -35.52 -10.10 8.74
N ALA A 505 -34.81 -10.82 7.88
CA ALA A 505 -33.36 -11.02 8.01
C ALA A 505 -32.56 -10.02 7.17
N TYR A 506 -33.06 -9.68 6.00
CA TYR A 506 -32.53 -8.68 5.05
C TYR A 506 -33.59 -8.43 3.95
N TYR A 507 -33.31 -7.55 2.99
CA TYR A 507 -34.19 -7.27 1.85
C TYR A 507 -33.67 -7.91 0.56
N GLY A 508 -34.52 -8.04 -0.44
CA GLY A 508 -34.14 -8.50 -1.79
C GLY A 508 -35.14 -8.03 -2.84
N TYR A 509 -34.89 -8.37 -4.09
CA TYR A 509 -35.78 -8.07 -5.21
C TYR A 509 -36.63 -9.29 -5.58
N THR A 510 -37.94 -9.07 -5.74
CA THR A 510 -38.94 -10.11 -6.09
C THR A 510 -38.94 -10.51 -7.56
N GLU A 511 -38.33 -9.70 -8.43
CA GLU A 511 -38.18 -9.96 -9.87
C GLU A 511 -36.77 -9.55 -10.36
N GLN A 512 -36.34 -10.11 -11.48
CA GLN A 512 -35.04 -9.80 -12.09
C GLN A 512 -35.05 -8.36 -12.60
N ILE A 513 -34.36 -7.46 -11.89
CA ILE A 513 -34.00 -6.14 -12.41
C ILE A 513 -32.61 -6.19 -13.08
N GLU A 514 -32.20 -5.09 -13.71
CA GLU A 514 -30.83 -4.96 -14.24
C GLU A 514 -29.80 -5.09 -13.11
N ASN A 515 -28.60 -5.60 -13.42
CA ASN A 515 -27.48 -5.75 -12.49
C ASN A 515 -27.68 -6.61 -11.21
N THR A 516 -28.83 -7.26 -11.01
CA THR A 516 -29.04 -8.18 -9.86
C THR A 516 -28.76 -9.65 -10.18
N THR A 517 -28.39 -10.43 -9.16
CA THR A 517 -28.06 -11.85 -9.24
C THR A 517 -29.21 -12.71 -8.65
N PRO A 518 -29.61 -13.83 -9.27
CA PRO A 518 -30.61 -14.74 -8.70
C PRO A 518 -30.04 -15.61 -7.55
N VAL A 519 -30.80 -15.76 -6.47
CA VAL A 519 -30.51 -16.76 -5.42
C VAL A 519 -31.35 -18.01 -5.63
N PHE A 520 -30.68 -19.13 -5.84
CA PHE A 520 -31.27 -20.46 -6.07
C PHE A 520 -31.54 -21.16 -4.74
N ARG A 521 -32.79 -21.53 -4.49
CA ARG A 521 -33.27 -22.31 -3.34
C ARG A 521 -33.47 -23.79 -3.72
N PHE A 522 -32.92 -24.65 -2.86
CA PHE A 522 -33.10 -26.10 -2.90
C PHE A 522 -33.79 -26.56 -1.61
N TYR A 523 -34.61 -27.61 -1.68
CA TYR A 523 -35.17 -28.30 -0.51
C TYR A 523 -34.68 -29.75 -0.41
N ASN A 524 -34.31 -30.19 0.79
CA ASN A 524 -33.92 -31.56 1.09
C ASN A 524 -34.96 -32.23 2.02
N PRO A 525 -35.87 -33.08 1.50
CA PRO A 525 -36.92 -33.73 2.28
C PRO A 525 -36.43 -34.85 3.21
N VAL A 526 -35.13 -35.17 3.23
CA VAL A 526 -34.54 -36.17 4.13
C VAL A 526 -34.18 -35.54 5.49
N ILE A 527 -33.76 -34.26 5.48
CA ILE A 527 -33.34 -33.50 6.68
C ILE A 527 -34.22 -32.26 6.97
N ASP A 528 -35.28 -32.04 6.17
CA ASP A 528 -36.24 -30.93 6.28
C ASP A 528 -35.60 -29.53 6.17
N ALA A 529 -34.49 -29.43 5.40
CA ALA A 529 -33.65 -28.24 5.30
C ALA A 529 -33.69 -27.61 3.91
N HIS A 530 -33.40 -26.31 3.85
CA HIS A 530 -33.23 -25.57 2.61
C HIS A 530 -31.76 -25.12 2.43
N PHE A 531 -31.33 -24.98 1.19
CA PHE A 531 -30.01 -24.46 0.82
C PHE A 531 -30.17 -23.33 -0.21
N TYR A 532 -29.35 -22.27 -0.09
CA TYR A 532 -29.44 -21.05 -0.89
C TYR A 532 -28.07 -20.66 -1.46
N THR A 533 -28.01 -20.33 -2.74
CA THR A 533 -26.77 -19.81 -3.36
C THR A 533 -27.03 -18.84 -4.50
N SER A 534 -26.22 -17.79 -4.59
CA SER A 534 -26.08 -16.92 -5.77
C SER A 534 -25.21 -17.57 -6.86
N SER A 535 -24.31 -18.49 -6.48
CA SER A 535 -23.33 -19.10 -7.37
C SER A 535 -23.96 -20.14 -8.30
N THR A 536 -23.90 -19.86 -9.60
CA THR A 536 -24.34 -20.81 -10.65
C THR A 536 -23.50 -22.08 -10.68
N VAL A 537 -22.21 -21.98 -10.33
CA VAL A 537 -21.28 -23.12 -10.22
C VAL A 537 -21.64 -24.01 -9.03
N GLU A 538 -21.95 -23.40 -7.88
CA GLU A 538 -22.37 -24.13 -6.68
C GLU A 538 -23.73 -24.80 -6.90
N ARG A 539 -24.71 -24.08 -7.46
CA ARG A 539 -26.00 -24.62 -7.90
C ARG A 539 -25.83 -25.87 -8.79
N ASP A 540 -25.01 -25.77 -9.84
CA ASP A 540 -24.83 -26.89 -10.77
C ASP A 540 -24.06 -28.07 -10.15
N SER A 541 -23.17 -27.79 -9.19
CA SER A 541 -22.54 -28.83 -8.36
C SER A 541 -23.54 -29.55 -7.46
N VAL A 542 -24.46 -28.85 -6.79
CA VAL A 542 -25.52 -29.46 -5.98
C VAL A 542 -26.42 -30.35 -6.84
N ILE A 543 -26.86 -29.86 -8.01
CA ILE A 543 -27.68 -30.63 -8.97
C ILE A 543 -26.96 -31.90 -9.44
N ALA A 544 -25.65 -31.84 -9.67
CA ALA A 544 -24.86 -32.97 -10.16
C ALA A 544 -24.51 -34.00 -9.07
N ASN A 545 -24.24 -33.56 -7.84
CA ASN A 545 -23.56 -34.36 -6.82
C ASN A 545 -24.42 -34.69 -5.58
N LEU A 546 -25.48 -33.93 -5.29
CA LEU A 546 -26.29 -34.06 -4.07
C LEU A 546 -27.77 -34.38 -4.40
N PRO A 547 -28.11 -35.61 -4.81
CA PRO A 547 -29.43 -35.96 -5.36
C PRO A 547 -30.60 -35.86 -4.37
N ASP A 548 -30.34 -35.72 -3.07
CA ASP A 548 -31.36 -35.47 -2.05
C ASP A 548 -31.80 -33.99 -1.98
N TYR A 549 -30.99 -33.06 -2.50
CA TYR A 549 -31.34 -31.64 -2.62
C TYR A 549 -32.05 -31.37 -3.95
N GLN A 550 -33.32 -30.97 -3.88
CA GLN A 550 -34.17 -30.72 -5.05
C GLN A 550 -34.28 -29.22 -5.31
N LEU A 551 -33.84 -28.79 -6.50
CA LEU A 551 -34.05 -27.42 -6.97
C LEU A 551 -35.55 -27.16 -7.15
N GLU A 552 -36.06 -26.06 -6.59
CA GLU A 552 -37.50 -25.82 -6.57
C GLU A 552 -38.08 -25.29 -7.90
N SER A 553 -39.39 -25.03 -7.92
CA SER A 553 -40.11 -24.52 -9.10
C SER A 553 -39.56 -23.18 -9.61
N ASN A 554 -39.95 -22.80 -10.84
CA ASN A 554 -39.46 -21.59 -11.54
C ASN A 554 -37.93 -21.55 -11.78
N GLY A 555 -37.27 -22.71 -11.84
CA GLY A 555 -35.81 -22.79 -11.97
C GLY A 555 -35.08 -22.57 -10.65
N GLY A 556 -35.78 -22.69 -9.52
CA GLY A 556 -35.26 -22.58 -8.17
C GLY A 556 -34.96 -21.17 -7.69
N VAL A 557 -35.17 -20.11 -8.49
CA VAL A 557 -34.93 -18.75 -8.02
C VAL A 557 -35.98 -18.38 -6.95
N ALA A 558 -35.51 -18.07 -5.75
CA ALA A 558 -36.38 -17.65 -4.64
C ALA A 558 -36.50 -16.13 -4.52
N PHE A 559 -35.43 -15.41 -4.83
CA PHE A 559 -35.34 -13.94 -4.85
C PHE A 559 -34.08 -13.52 -5.62
N TYR A 560 -33.95 -12.23 -5.90
CA TYR A 560 -32.77 -11.61 -6.53
C TYR A 560 -32.10 -10.67 -5.52
N VAL A 561 -30.78 -10.50 -5.67
CA VAL A 561 -29.88 -9.84 -4.71
C VAL A 561 -28.84 -9.02 -5.45
N GLU A 562 -28.15 -8.12 -4.76
CA GLU A 562 -27.07 -7.34 -5.37
C GLU A 562 -25.79 -8.20 -5.43
N PRO A 563 -25.12 -8.27 -6.59
CA PRO A 563 -23.80 -8.90 -6.66
C PRO A 563 -22.81 -8.06 -5.87
N ILE A 564 -21.71 -8.68 -5.47
CA ILE A 564 -20.56 -7.97 -4.92
C ILE A 564 -19.94 -7.14 -6.05
N PHE A 565 -20.20 -5.83 -6.06
CA PHE A 565 -19.51 -4.88 -6.92
C PHE A 565 -18.30 -4.32 -6.20
N ASN A 566 -17.09 -4.54 -6.73
CA ASN A 566 -15.88 -3.87 -6.24
C ASN A 566 -15.86 -2.41 -6.73
N SER A 567 -16.64 -1.53 -6.08
CA SER A 567 -16.69 -0.07 -6.28
C SER A 567 -17.38 0.58 -5.07
N ALA A 568 -16.97 1.78 -4.65
CA ALA A 568 -17.23 2.32 -3.31
C ALA A 568 -18.05 3.65 -3.26
N THR A 569 -18.28 4.13 -2.03
CA THR A 569 -18.77 5.47 -1.58
C THR A 569 -20.28 5.74 -1.62
N PRO A 570 -20.85 6.65 -0.79
CA PRO A 570 -20.31 7.47 0.34
C PRO A 570 -20.98 7.09 1.72
N ILE A 571 -21.24 7.88 2.78
CA ILE A 571 -21.23 9.33 3.13
C ILE A 571 -21.10 9.60 4.66
N SER A 572 -20.42 10.70 5.03
CA SER A 572 -20.63 11.62 6.19
C SER A 572 -20.47 11.14 7.68
N PRO A 573 -19.65 11.84 8.52
CA PRO A 573 -19.35 11.43 9.91
C PRO A 573 -20.05 12.24 11.05
N PRO A 574 -20.15 11.69 12.27
CA PRO A 574 -20.46 12.40 13.53
C PRO A 574 -19.21 12.69 14.38
N SER A 575 -19.31 13.53 15.42
CA SER A 575 -18.15 14.00 16.22
C SER A 575 -18.26 13.72 17.74
N ASN A 576 -17.39 12.80 18.22
CA ASN A 576 -16.54 12.80 19.45
C ASN A 576 -17.13 13.17 20.85
N PRO A 577 -16.60 12.70 22.02
CA PRO A 577 -15.52 11.73 22.31
C PRO A 577 -15.93 10.59 23.30
N GLU A 578 -15.11 9.60 23.73
CA GLU A 578 -13.63 9.52 23.92
C GLU A 578 -12.99 8.14 23.58
N THR A 579 -12.82 7.80 22.29
CA THR A 579 -11.70 6.98 21.76
C THR A 579 -11.66 7.16 20.25
N PRO A 580 -10.54 7.58 19.63
CA PRO A 580 -10.41 7.59 18.17
C PRO A 580 -10.54 6.18 17.60
N VAL A 581 -11.16 6.07 16.41
CA VAL A 581 -11.03 4.88 15.58
C VAL A 581 -9.71 5.01 14.84
N GLU A 582 -8.89 3.97 14.88
CA GLU A 582 -7.60 3.91 14.18
C GLU A 582 -7.85 3.30 12.79
N SER A 583 -7.10 3.68 11.75
CA SER A 583 -7.14 2.97 10.45
C SER A 583 -5.97 2.02 10.35
N GLU A 584 -6.17 0.71 10.53
CA GLU A 584 -5.09 -0.27 10.34
C GLU A 584 -4.62 -0.22 8.87
N PRO A 585 -3.37 0.23 8.57
CA PRO A 585 -2.87 0.23 7.21
C PRO A 585 -2.65 -1.21 6.76
N ALA A 586 -2.96 -1.53 5.50
CA ALA A 586 -2.73 -2.86 4.95
C ALA A 586 -1.24 -3.31 4.99
N PHE A 587 -0.33 -2.37 5.27
CA PHE A 587 1.11 -2.57 5.33
C PHE A 587 1.70 -2.12 6.69
N ASN A 588 1.87 -3.08 7.62
CA ASN A 588 2.58 -2.83 8.88
C ASN A 588 4.10 -2.96 8.70
N LEU A 589 4.71 -1.84 8.28
CA LEU A 589 6.15 -1.71 8.03
C LEU A 589 7.03 -2.04 9.26
N GLY A 590 6.57 -1.73 10.47
CA GLY A 590 7.32 -2.00 11.70
C GLY A 590 7.41 -3.48 12.07
N ASP A 591 6.35 -4.24 11.78
CA ASP A 591 6.36 -5.70 11.96
C ASP A 591 7.25 -6.37 10.91
N ILE A 592 7.17 -5.97 9.64
CA ILE A 592 7.97 -6.54 8.55
C ILE A 592 9.48 -6.34 8.77
N LEU A 593 9.91 -5.13 9.16
CA LEU A 593 11.32 -4.89 9.48
C LEU A 593 11.78 -5.74 10.68
N ARG A 594 10.92 -5.94 11.69
CA ARG A 594 11.22 -6.82 12.83
C ARG A 594 11.28 -8.30 12.46
N GLU A 595 10.52 -8.77 11.47
CA GLU A 595 10.67 -10.14 10.93
C GLU A 595 11.96 -10.30 10.11
N LEU A 596 12.32 -9.30 9.30
CA LEU A 596 13.57 -9.24 8.55
C LEU A 596 14.81 -8.99 9.44
N SER A 597 14.60 -8.67 10.73
CA SER A 597 15.63 -8.38 11.75
C SER A 597 16.43 -7.08 11.55
N PHE A 598 15.76 -6.05 11.03
CA PHE A 598 16.27 -4.69 10.83
C PHE A 598 15.78 -3.68 11.91
#